data_AF-B8HZR6-F1
#
_entry.id   AF-B8HZR6-F1
#
_cell.length_a   1.000
_cell.length_b   1.000
_cell.length_c   1.000
_cell.angle_alpha   90.00
_cell.angle_beta   90.00
_cell.angle_gamma   90.00
#
_symmetry.space_group_name_H-M   'P 1'
#
loop_
_entity.id
_entity.type
_entity.pdbx_description
1 polymer ?
#
loop_
_entity_poly.entity_id
_entity_poly.type
_entity_poly.pdbx_seq_one_letter_code
_entity_poly.pdbx_strand_id
1 'polypeptide(L)'
;MFITRVATRQIERVRLEAEFYDPVKLENLSWMEQWRDRAHLLKDLCEFITDGTHVTPKYQQKGVKFLSSTNIDPFSIDFDNTNHISESEHLKLGQQKCNPEPGDILISKNGRIGTVAVYRDSHQSCSLFVSVALLRYRGNVDIDFITAFSNSSGGWYQFTRSAKTGVITNLHLEEIREVLVPEPFKAVQTYIGDKVRQAERLRERSKELASRIQALVQPLHIQNALKTPDSKYNRLEGKELQHRLDAKYYNHRSMEVLDACKDESKAINNLMISVSNGFEHRTFVDEGQPYITVSEVSSGRLDLTSVPKIPDSVEVPDKALINSNCVLVVRTGSIGIAVKVHEEDEGASISSHLIRLEFQEESTAAAVAAFLNSAAGECLLHKISYGAVQPQVGQDELLNLPIPRIILDNSEEILQCMNLQEMAIRSAERLTTAAKLLVEGLIEGKISELELQEAQEALQRGDTTLDRQILSRLTRKGIPVRGEKTEEPALFPDLDALYRVLSDHDDTDEDSDWDSTPESRQRWQTPIQSSRRAAEASIPYSQDATVTLLDEEGD
;
A
#
# COMPACT_ATOMS: atom_id res chain seq x y z
N MET A 1 -3.92 -12.82 35.99
CA MET A 1 -2.48 -13.13 36.02
C MET A 1 -2.27 -14.31 35.09
N PHE A 2 -1.83 -14.07 33.84
CA PHE A 2 -1.58 -15.14 32.87
C PHE A 2 -0.19 -15.72 33.18
N ILE A 3 -0.13 -16.99 33.57
CA ILE A 3 1.12 -17.69 33.86
C ILE A 3 1.36 -18.66 32.71
N THR A 4 2.39 -18.39 31.90
CA THR A 4 2.88 -19.32 30.89
C THR A 4 3.92 -20.25 31.51
N ARG A 5 3.73 -21.57 31.38
CA ARG A 5 4.70 -22.58 31.82
C ARG A 5 5.51 -23.05 30.62
N VAL A 6 6.82 -22.79 30.66
CA VAL A 6 7.77 -23.22 29.63
C VAL A 6 8.54 -24.43 30.16
N ALA A 7 8.64 -25.50 29.36
CA ALA A 7 9.41 -26.68 29.78
C ALA A 7 10.91 -26.32 29.88
N THR A 8 11.63 -26.85 30.87
CA THR A 8 13.06 -26.54 31.06
C THR A 8 13.91 -26.81 29.82
N ARG A 9 13.52 -27.80 29.00
CA ARG A 9 14.18 -28.11 27.71
C ARG A 9 14.04 -27.04 26.63
N GLN A 10 13.04 -26.15 26.75
CA GLN A 10 12.79 -25.05 25.82
C GLN A 10 13.45 -23.74 26.28
N ILE A 11 14.01 -23.70 27.49
CA ILE A 11 14.68 -22.51 28.03
C ILE A 11 16.09 -22.41 27.45
N GLU A 12 16.35 -21.33 26.72
CA GLU A 12 17.67 -20.98 26.25
C GLU A 12 18.54 -20.46 27.40
N ARG A 13 19.81 -20.88 27.43
CA ARG A 13 20.74 -20.60 28.54
C ARG A 13 20.99 -19.11 28.79
N VAL A 14 20.72 -18.26 27.79
CA VAL A 14 21.10 -16.84 27.78
C VAL A 14 19.88 -15.91 27.73
N ARG A 15 18.66 -16.43 27.58
CA ARG A 15 17.43 -15.64 27.46
C ARG A 15 16.36 -16.11 28.42
N LEU A 16 15.83 -15.19 29.22
CA LEU A 16 14.84 -15.45 30.29
C LEU A 16 13.66 -14.47 30.24
N GLU A 17 13.58 -13.64 29.19
CA GLU A 17 12.56 -12.62 29.03
C GLU A 17 11.19 -13.24 28.72
N ALA A 18 10.11 -12.74 29.34
CA ALA A 18 8.77 -13.29 29.13
C ALA A 18 8.30 -13.22 27.67
N GLU A 19 8.62 -12.12 26.96
CA GLU A 19 8.25 -11.89 25.56
C GLU A 19 8.96 -12.84 24.59
N PHE A 20 10.10 -13.41 25.00
CA PHE A 20 10.84 -14.42 24.25
C PHE A 20 10.14 -15.79 24.30
N TYR A 21 9.42 -16.05 25.39
CA TYR A 21 8.68 -17.29 25.65
C TYR A 21 7.16 -17.09 25.58
N ASP A 22 6.71 -16.14 24.78
CA ASP A 22 5.29 -15.95 24.49
C ASP A 22 4.67 -17.25 23.94
N PRO A 23 3.53 -17.73 24.47
CA PRO A 23 2.93 -18.99 24.04
C PRO A 23 2.67 -19.07 22.54
N VAL A 24 2.21 -17.98 21.93
CA VAL A 24 1.85 -17.94 20.50
C VAL A 24 3.10 -18.06 19.65
N LYS A 25 4.20 -17.40 20.06
CA LYS A 25 5.51 -17.54 19.40
C LYS A 25 6.08 -18.95 19.53
N LEU A 26 5.92 -19.59 20.69
CA LEU A 26 6.39 -20.96 20.92
C LEU A 26 5.56 -22.00 20.14
N GLU A 27 4.26 -21.79 20.03
CA GLU A 27 3.37 -22.62 19.20
C GLU A 27 3.76 -22.53 17.72
N ASN A 28 3.98 -21.32 17.20
CA ASN A 28 4.46 -21.12 15.84
C ASN A 28 5.78 -21.86 15.56
N LEU A 29 6.74 -21.81 16.50
CA LEU A 29 7.99 -22.57 16.38
C LEU A 29 7.77 -24.08 16.36
N SER A 30 6.78 -24.58 17.10
CA SER A 30 6.45 -26.00 17.08
C SER A 30 5.91 -26.44 15.72
N TRP A 31 5.11 -25.60 15.05
CA TRP A 31 4.68 -25.84 13.68
C TRP A 31 5.84 -25.76 12.69
N MET A 32 6.80 -24.85 12.92
CA MET A 32 8.00 -24.76 12.10
C MET A 32 8.95 -25.96 12.27
N GLU A 33 8.86 -26.72 13.36
CA GLU A 33 9.75 -27.87 13.61
C GLU A 33 9.60 -28.98 12.55
N GLN A 34 8.41 -29.13 11.95
CA GLN A 34 8.21 -30.08 10.85
C GLN A 34 8.95 -29.70 9.56
N TRP A 35 9.35 -28.42 9.43
CA TRP A 35 10.11 -27.91 8.30
C TRP A 35 11.62 -27.94 8.53
N ARG A 36 12.09 -28.37 9.71
CA ARG A 36 13.52 -28.30 10.10
C ARG A 36 14.47 -28.90 9.06
N ASP A 37 14.09 -30.02 8.43
CA ASP A 37 14.94 -30.72 7.45
C ASP A 37 14.83 -30.13 6.02
N ARG A 38 13.88 -29.20 5.81
CA ARG A 38 13.58 -28.54 4.53
C ARG A 38 13.44 -27.03 4.72
N ALA A 39 14.27 -26.44 5.59
CA ALA A 39 14.31 -25.01 5.84
C ALA A 39 15.75 -24.50 5.74
N HIS A 40 15.89 -23.25 5.31
CA HIS A 40 17.18 -22.57 5.14
C HIS A 40 17.23 -21.34 6.02
N LEU A 41 18.40 -21.02 6.57
CA LEU A 41 18.57 -19.73 7.23
C LEU A 41 18.57 -18.64 6.15
N LEU A 42 18.01 -17.48 6.48
CA LEU A 42 17.90 -16.38 5.52
C LEU A 42 19.27 -15.91 5.02
N LYS A 43 20.32 -15.99 5.87
CA LYS A 43 21.70 -15.72 5.47
C LYS A 43 22.23 -16.64 4.36
N ASP A 44 21.72 -17.87 4.29
CA ASP A 44 22.15 -18.87 3.30
C ASP A 44 21.42 -18.68 1.96
N LEU A 45 20.33 -17.92 1.96
CA LEU A 45 19.55 -17.55 0.76
C LEU A 45 19.98 -16.19 0.17
N CYS A 46 20.90 -15.48 0.81
CA CYS A 46 21.34 -14.15 0.39
C CYS A 46 22.83 -14.13 0.06
N GLU A 47 23.22 -13.30 -0.90
CA GLU A 47 24.64 -12.98 -1.10
C GLU A 47 25.20 -12.21 0.09
N PHE A 48 24.42 -11.24 0.59
CA PHE A 48 24.70 -10.51 1.82
C PHE A 48 23.42 -9.93 2.42
N ILE A 49 23.49 -9.65 3.71
CA ILE A 49 22.47 -8.93 4.47
C ILE A 49 23.16 -7.75 5.15
N THR A 50 22.74 -6.54 4.78
CA THR A 50 23.27 -5.25 5.27
C THR A 50 22.13 -4.32 5.66
N ASP A 51 22.44 -3.11 6.10
CA ASP A 51 21.49 -2.01 6.26
C ASP A 51 21.98 -0.73 5.59
N GLY A 52 21.13 0.30 5.63
CA GLY A 52 21.46 1.64 5.18
C GLY A 52 22.45 2.38 6.08
N THR A 53 22.72 3.65 5.74
CA THR A 53 23.73 4.45 6.46
C THR A 53 23.35 4.72 7.93
N HIS A 54 24.33 4.58 8.82
CA HIS A 54 24.25 4.98 10.24
C HIS A 54 24.39 6.49 10.46
N VAL A 55 24.84 7.22 9.43
CA VAL A 55 25.00 8.67 9.49
C VAL A 55 23.81 9.32 8.80
N THR A 56 23.06 10.15 9.52
CA THR A 56 21.96 10.93 8.95
C THR A 56 22.51 11.91 7.90
N PRO A 57 22.10 11.78 6.62
CA PRO A 57 22.57 12.66 5.57
C PRO A 57 21.89 14.04 5.66
N LYS A 58 22.42 15.02 4.92
CA LYS A 58 21.75 16.33 4.79
C LYS A 58 20.56 16.21 3.85
N TYR A 59 19.36 16.43 4.40
CA TYR A 59 18.15 16.43 3.60
C TYR A 59 17.99 17.72 2.79
N GLN A 60 17.37 17.58 1.62
CA GLN A 60 17.06 18.66 0.71
C GLN A 60 15.66 18.50 0.11
N GLN A 61 15.14 19.57 -0.50
CA GLN A 61 13.78 19.59 -1.07
C GLN A 61 13.63 18.77 -2.36
N LYS A 62 14.74 18.52 -3.07
CA LYS A 62 14.79 17.75 -4.32
C LYS A 62 16.06 16.93 -4.34
N GLY A 63 16.07 15.78 -4.98
CA GLY A 63 17.26 14.93 -5.12
C GLY A 63 16.90 13.46 -5.21
N VAL A 64 17.83 12.59 -4.83
CA VAL A 64 17.60 11.15 -4.78
C VAL A 64 16.81 10.81 -3.52
N LYS A 65 15.82 9.92 -3.64
CA LYS A 65 14.96 9.52 -2.52
C LYS A 65 15.75 8.77 -1.45
N PHE A 66 15.40 9.02 -0.20
CA PHE A 66 16.05 8.45 0.97
C PHE A 66 15.02 7.77 1.86
N LEU A 67 15.05 6.44 1.88
CA LEU A 67 14.02 5.62 2.53
C LEU A 67 14.43 5.27 3.96
N SER A 68 13.46 5.35 4.86
CA SER A 68 13.56 4.85 6.23
C SER A 68 12.55 3.74 6.48
N SER A 69 12.51 3.20 7.70
CA SER A 69 11.53 2.17 8.08
C SER A 69 10.08 2.61 7.91
N THR A 70 9.80 3.91 7.95
CA THR A 70 8.44 4.45 7.72
C THR A 70 7.99 4.32 6.28
N ASN A 71 8.91 4.04 5.34
CA ASN A 71 8.62 3.86 3.92
C ASN A 71 8.46 2.40 3.52
N ILE A 72 8.62 1.46 4.47
CA ILE A 72 8.50 0.02 4.21
C ILE A 72 7.18 -0.45 4.82
N ASP A 73 6.20 -0.71 3.96
CA ASP A 73 4.91 -1.28 4.31
C ASP A 73 4.84 -2.76 3.91
N PRO A 74 3.89 -3.54 4.47
CA PRO A 74 3.78 -4.94 4.12
C PRO A 74 3.56 -5.10 2.61
N PHE A 75 4.53 -5.75 1.94
CA PHE A 75 4.51 -6.00 0.50
C PHE A 75 4.59 -4.75 -0.40
N SER A 76 4.90 -3.56 0.14
CA SER A 76 5.00 -2.35 -0.68
C SER A 76 6.00 -1.35 -0.11
N ILE A 77 6.56 -0.51 -0.98
CA ILE A 77 7.48 0.55 -0.59
C ILE A 77 6.84 1.90 -0.95
N ASP A 78 6.72 2.78 0.04
CA ASP A 78 6.21 4.15 -0.15
C ASP A 78 7.33 5.05 -0.68
N PHE A 79 7.22 5.42 -1.95
CA PHE A 79 8.10 6.36 -2.62
C PHE A 79 7.56 7.79 -2.66
N ASP A 80 6.33 8.04 -2.20
CA ASP A 80 5.69 9.34 -2.31
C ASP A 80 6.05 10.23 -1.11
N ASN A 81 6.18 9.65 0.09
CA ASN A 81 6.53 10.39 1.30
C ASN A 81 7.99 10.14 1.75
N THR A 82 8.95 10.58 0.94
CA THR A 82 10.38 10.33 1.20
C THR A 82 11.19 11.60 1.44
N ASN A 83 12.21 11.50 2.31
CA ASN A 83 13.28 12.50 2.35
C ASN A 83 14.13 12.43 1.07
N HIS A 84 14.87 13.51 0.76
CA HIS A 84 15.76 13.52 -0.40
C HIS A 84 17.18 13.93 -0.01
N ILE A 85 18.17 13.35 -0.70
CA ILE A 85 19.61 13.61 -0.54
C ILE A 85 20.24 14.02 -1.87
N SER A 86 21.46 14.56 -1.84
CA SER A 86 22.17 14.92 -3.07
C SER A 86 22.64 13.69 -3.83
N GLU A 87 22.71 13.81 -5.15
CA GLU A 87 23.25 12.75 -6.02
C GLU A 87 24.69 12.39 -5.62
N SER A 88 25.50 13.38 -5.25
CA SER A 88 26.84 13.16 -4.73
C SER A 88 26.88 12.36 -3.42
N GLU A 89 25.85 12.48 -2.57
CA GLU A 89 25.75 11.70 -1.34
C GLU A 89 25.26 10.28 -1.65
N HIS A 90 24.25 10.14 -2.51
CA HIS A 90 23.75 8.85 -3.00
C HIS A 90 24.86 8.00 -3.64
N LEU A 91 25.72 8.61 -4.47
CA LEU A 91 26.85 7.91 -5.11
C LEU A 91 27.88 7.42 -4.07
N LYS A 92 28.15 8.19 -3.02
CA LYS A 92 29.03 7.76 -1.92
C LYS A 92 28.43 6.62 -1.10
N LEU A 93 27.12 6.68 -0.82
CA LEU A 93 26.41 5.61 -0.13
C LEU A 93 26.39 4.33 -0.98
N GLY A 94 26.20 4.46 -2.30
CA GLY A 94 26.25 3.33 -3.23
C GLY A 94 27.57 2.55 -3.19
N GLN A 95 28.71 3.23 -2.95
CA GLN A 95 30.01 2.57 -2.79
C GLN A 95 30.07 1.64 -1.57
N GLN A 96 29.18 1.81 -0.59
CA GLN A 96 29.06 0.97 0.60
C GLN A 96 28.14 -0.25 0.39
N LYS A 97 27.65 -0.47 -0.85
CA LYS A 97 26.73 -1.57 -1.23
C LYS A 97 25.40 -1.58 -0.47
N CYS A 98 24.88 -0.40 -0.11
CA CYS A 98 23.61 -0.26 0.61
C CYS A 98 22.48 0.34 -0.24
N ASN A 99 22.70 0.57 -1.54
CA ASN A 99 21.63 0.95 -2.46
C ASN A 99 20.93 -0.31 -2.99
N PRO A 100 19.58 -0.33 -2.97
CA PRO A 100 18.81 -1.48 -3.43
C PRO A 100 18.84 -1.64 -4.95
N GLU A 101 18.75 -2.89 -5.38
CA GLU A 101 18.59 -3.30 -6.77
C GLU A 101 17.29 -4.11 -6.93
N PRO A 102 16.70 -4.15 -8.15
CA PRO A 102 15.55 -5.00 -8.42
C PRO A 102 15.80 -6.46 -8.01
N GLY A 103 14.89 -7.03 -7.24
CA GLY A 103 15.04 -8.35 -6.64
C GLY A 103 15.69 -8.36 -5.25
N ASP A 104 16.02 -7.21 -4.67
CA ASP A 104 16.35 -7.14 -3.25
C ASP A 104 15.10 -7.18 -2.36
N ILE A 105 15.26 -7.73 -1.15
CA ILE A 105 14.25 -7.67 -0.10
C ILE A 105 14.64 -6.58 0.90
N LEU A 106 13.69 -5.69 1.22
CA LEU A 106 13.84 -4.67 2.25
C LEU A 106 13.05 -5.05 3.50
N ILE A 107 13.67 -4.88 4.68
CA ILE A 107 13.04 -5.18 5.97
C ILE A 107 13.11 -3.97 6.89
N SER A 108 11.97 -3.59 7.46
CA SER A 108 11.91 -2.57 8.50
C SER A 108 12.49 -3.07 9.83
N LYS A 109 13.51 -2.38 10.36
CA LYS A 109 14.22 -2.78 11.59
C LYS A 109 13.69 -2.10 12.86
N ASN A 110 12.89 -1.06 12.73
CA ASN A 110 12.31 -0.31 13.86
C ASN A 110 10.92 0.23 13.47
N GLY A 111 10.11 0.68 14.44
CA GLY A 111 8.71 1.03 14.18
C GLY A 111 7.87 -0.22 13.88
N ARG A 112 7.42 -0.39 12.63
CA ARG A 112 6.72 -1.61 12.17
C ARG A 112 7.74 -2.74 11.89
N ILE A 113 8.36 -3.23 12.95
CA ILE A 113 9.47 -4.20 12.88
C ILE A 113 9.07 -5.46 12.14
N GLY A 114 9.98 -5.92 11.27
CA GLY A 114 9.81 -7.16 10.51
C GLY A 114 8.84 -7.03 9.33
N THR A 115 8.45 -5.80 8.97
CA THR A 115 7.69 -5.54 7.74
C THR A 115 8.62 -5.71 6.54
N VAL A 116 8.17 -6.46 5.53
CA VAL A 116 9.01 -6.86 4.40
C VAL A 116 8.37 -6.48 3.06
N ALA A 117 9.18 -5.98 2.14
CA ALA A 117 8.77 -5.68 0.76
C ALA A 117 9.91 -5.97 -0.23
N VAL A 118 9.57 -6.25 -1.48
CA VAL A 118 10.54 -6.45 -2.56
C VAL A 118 10.80 -5.12 -3.27
N TYR A 119 12.06 -4.82 -3.55
CA TYR A 119 12.43 -3.72 -4.42
C TYR A 119 12.31 -4.17 -5.89
N ARG A 120 11.45 -3.52 -6.67
CA ARG A 120 11.09 -3.86 -8.05
C ARG A 120 11.71 -2.91 -9.07
N ASP A 121 11.67 -3.29 -10.34
CA ASP A 121 12.13 -2.47 -11.47
C ASP A 121 11.34 -1.15 -11.61
N SER A 122 10.07 -1.13 -11.21
CA SER A 122 9.23 0.08 -11.22
C SER A 122 9.61 1.10 -10.14
N HIS A 123 10.49 0.73 -9.20
CA HIS A 123 10.94 1.63 -8.13
C HIS A 123 12.08 2.55 -8.58
N GLN A 124 12.02 3.78 -8.08
CA GLN A 124 13.02 4.81 -8.36
C GLN A 124 14.29 4.57 -7.54
N SER A 125 15.45 4.91 -8.10
CA SER A 125 16.73 4.85 -7.37
C SER A 125 16.64 5.58 -6.03
N CYS A 126 17.14 4.94 -4.98
CA CYS A 126 17.12 5.47 -3.63
C CYS A 126 18.35 5.03 -2.82
N SER A 127 18.52 5.67 -1.67
CA SER A 127 19.42 5.20 -0.61
C SER A 127 18.63 4.90 0.66
N LEU A 128 19.18 4.00 1.49
CA LEU A 128 18.51 3.52 2.69
C LEU A 128 19.13 4.15 3.94
N PHE A 129 18.29 4.38 4.95
CA PHE A 129 18.72 4.65 6.31
C PHE A 129 18.98 3.34 7.08
N VAL A 130 19.78 3.40 8.15
CA VAL A 130 20.09 2.25 9.03
C VAL A 130 18.85 1.51 9.56
N SER A 131 17.69 2.17 9.59
CA SER A 131 16.41 1.58 9.98
C SER A 131 15.86 0.54 8.98
N VAL A 132 16.46 0.39 7.80
CA VAL A 132 16.04 -0.56 6.76
C VAL A 132 17.19 -1.55 6.51
N ALA A 133 16.90 -2.84 6.63
CA ALA A 133 17.80 -3.90 6.18
C ALA A 133 17.60 -4.14 4.68
N LEU A 134 18.69 -4.42 3.98
CA LEU A 134 18.74 -4.82 2.58
C LEU A 134 19.31 -6.24 2.51
N LEU A 135 18.55 -7.14 1.88
CA LEU A 135 18.92 -8.52 1.64
C LEU A 135 19.10 -8.70 0.14
N ARG A 136 20.34 -8.90 -0.30
CA ARG A 136 20.61 -9.21 -1.70
C ARG A 136 20.32 -10.68 -1.95
N TYR A 137 19.16 -10.96 -2.51
CA TYR A 137 18.66 -12.31 -2.69
C TYR A 137 19.41 -13.06 -3.80
N ARG A 138 19.86 -14.29 -3.52
CA ARG A 138 20.48 -15.19 -4.51
C ARG A 138 20.09 -16.66 -4.35
N GLY A 139 19.13 -16.94 -3.47
CA GLY A 139 18.66 -18.28 -3.20
C GLY A 139 17.82 -18.84 -4.36
N ASN A 140 17.42 -20.10 -4.20
CA ASN A 140 16.58 -20.81 -5.16
C ASN A 140 15.08 -20.73 -4.81
N VAL A 141 14.70 -20.14 -3.67
CA VAL A 141 13.32 -19.99 -3.19
C VAL A 141 12.65 -18.79 -3.88
N ASP A 142 11.36 -18.86 -4.17
CA ASP A 142 10.64 -17.72 -4.75
C ASP A 142 10.69 -16.51 -3.79
N ILE A 143 11.18 -15.36 -4.28
CA ILE A 143 11.35 -14.13 -3.48
C ILE A 143 10.03 -13.59 -2.90
N ASP A 144 8.93 -13.75 -3.64
CA ASP A 144 7.60 -13.34 -3.23
C ASP A 144 7.04 -14.27 -2.17
N PHE A 145 7.33 -15.57 -2.27
CA PHE A 145 7.05 -16.51 -1.19
C PHE A 145 7.81 -16.13 0.10
N ILE A 146 9.10 -15.76 0.00
CA ILE A 146 9.88 -15.33 1.17
C ILE A 146 9.27 -14.07 1.79
N THR A 147 8.79 -13.14 0.97
CA THR A 147 8.16 -11.91 1.43
C THR A 147 6.81 -12.21 2.08
N ALA A 148 6.01 -13.13 1.52
CA ALA A 148 4.78 -13.62 2.15
C ALA A 148 5.05 -14.31 3.49
N PHE A 149 6.04 -15.21 3.53
CA PHE A 149 6.47 -15.88 4.75
C PHE A 149 6.95 -14.89 5.81
N SER A 150 7.77 -13.92 5.43
CA SER A 150 8.35 -12.96 6.37
C SER A 150 7.28 -12.05 6.99
N ASN A 151 6.25 -11.68 6.23
CA ASN A 151 5.10 -10.90 6.70
C ASN A 151 4.01 -11.75 7.39
N SER A 152 4.06 -13.08 7.25
CA SER A 152 3.17 -14.02 7.94
C SER A 152 3.58 -14.22 9.40
N SER A 153 2.72 -14.86 10.19
CA SER A 153 3.03 -15.26 11.56
C SER A 153 4.33 -16.10 11.67
N GLY A 154 4.61 -16.94 10.66
CA GLY A 154 5.80 -17.79 10.59
C GLY A 154 7.14 -17.04 10.59
N GLY A 155 7.25 -15.95 9.83
CA GLY A 155 8.44 -15.11 9.80
C GLY A 155 8.44 -14.03 10.88
N TRP A 156 7.29 -13.38 11.08
CA TRP A 156 7.19 -12.24 12.00
C TRP A 156 7.44 -12.63 13.46
N TYR A 157 6.97 -13.79 13.91
CA TYR A 157 7.28 -14.27 15.25
C TYR A 157 8.75 -14.63 15.43
N GLN A 158 9.47 -15.05 14.38
CA GLN A 158 10.92 -15.26 14.46
C GLN A 158 11.67 -13.93 14.64
N PHE A 159 11.30 -12.89 13.89
CA PHE A 159 11.89 -11.55 14.06
C PHE A 159 11.65 -11.00 15.48
N THR A 160 10.40 -11.04 15.95
CA THR A 160 9.99 -10.40 17.21
C THR A 160 10.26 -11.24 18.46
N ARG A 161 10.49 -12.54 18.33
CA ARG A 161 11.04 -13.36 19.41
C ARG A 161 12.49 -12.98 19.64
N SER A 162 13.28 -12.89 18.57
CA SER A 162 14.71 -12.63 18.67
C SER A 162 15.05 -11.17 19.00
N ALA A 163 14.17 -10.22 18.68
CA ALA A 163 14.37 -8.80 18.98
C ALA A 163 14.67 -8.53 20.46
N LYS A 164 15.61 -7.60 20.71
CA LYS A 164 15.99 -7.18 22.07
C LYS A 164 15.00 -6.16 22.59
N THR A 165 14.51 -6.36 23.81
CA THR A 165 13.51 -5.50 24.45
C THR A 165 14.20 -4.36 25.20
N GLY A 166 14.26 -3.19 24.55
CA GLY A 166 14.61 -1.90 25.15
C GLY A 166 13.44 -0.92 25.05
N VAL A 167 13.67 0.39 25.27
CA VAL A 167 12.63 1.45 25.10
C VAL A 167 12.17 1.56 23.63
N ILE A 168 13.03 1.23 22.68
CA ILE A 168 12.72 1.05 21.27
C ILE A 168 13.17 -0.35 20.89
N THR A 169 12.25 -1.20 20.47
CA THR A 169 12.56 -2.52 19.94
C THR A 169 13.29 -2.33 18.60
N ASN A 170 14.48 -2.90 18.47
CA ASN A 170 15.26 -2.87 17.24
C ASN A 170 15.55 -4.31 16.80
N LEU A 171 15.35 -4.59 15.52
CA LEU A 171 15.75 -5.84 14.88
C LEU A 171 17.16 -5.66 14.32
N HIS A 172 18.15 -6.39 14.84
CA HIS A 172 19.51 -6.34 14.30
C HIS A 172 19.68 -7.34 13.16
N LEU A 173 20.75 -7.15 12.40
CA LEU A 173 21.06 -7.98 11.22
C LEU A 173 21.38 -9.43 11.60
N GLU A 174 21.89 -9.68 12.82
CA GLU A 174 22.13 -11.04 13.29
C GLU A 174 20.81 -11.81 13.47
N GLU A 175 19.77 -11.19 14.05
CA GLU A 175 18.49 -11.89 14.18
C GLU A 175 17.82 -12.11 12.82
N ILE A 176 17.98 -11.19 11.87
CA ILE A 176 17.48 -11.37 10.49
C ILE A 176 18.18 -12.56 9.80
N ARG A 177 19.49 -12.69 9.97
CA ARG A 177 20.30 -13.77 9.37
C ARG A 177 19.88 -15.16 9.82
N GLU A 178 19.39 -15.28 11.04
CA GLU A 178 19.03 -16.57 11.66
C GLU A 178 17.56 -16.98 11.47
N VAL A 179 16.76 -16.23 10.72
CA VAL A 179 15.39 -16.64 10.39
C VAL A 179 15.39 -17.89 9.53
N LEU A 180 14.65 -18.91 9.96
CA LEU A 180 14.45 -20.16 9.22
C LEU A 180 13.28 -20.00 8.26
N VAL A 181 13.56 -20.09 6.96
CA VAL A 181 12.60 -20.02 5.86
C VAL A 181 12.31 -21.44 5.36
N PRO A 182 11.04 -21.88 5.32
CA PRO A 182 10.68 -23.20 4.81
C PRO A 182 10.84 -23.25 3.27
N GLU A 183 11.21 -24.42 2.75
CA GLU A 183 11.31 -24.70 1.32
C GLU A 183 10.21 -25.71 0.87
N PRO A 184 8.97 -25.24 0.63
CA PRO A 184 7.93 -26.08 0.04
C PRO A 184 8.22 -26.35 -1.45
N PHE A 185 7.42 -27.18 -2.12
CA PHE A 185 7.56 -27.44 -3.55
C PHE A 185 7.54 -26.15 -4.37
N LYS A 186 8.28 -26.12 -5.48
CA LYS A 186 8.38 -24.91 -6.33
C LYS A 186 7.01 -24.42 -6.79
N ALA A 187 6.10 -25.33 -7.15
CA ALA A 187 4.74 -24.97 -7.50
C ALA A 187 3.99 -24.24 -6.37
N VAL A 188 4.21 -24.63 -5.12
CA VAL A 188 3.61 -23.98 -3.93
C VAL A 188 4.21 -22.60 -3.70
N GLN A 189 5.54 -22.48 -3.83
CA GLN A 189 6.23 -21.19 -3.76
C GLN A 189 5.68 -20.22 -4.82
N THR A 190 5.54 -20.68 -6.07
CA THR A 190 4.97 -19.90 -7.16
C THR A 190 3.51 -19.55 -6.91
N TYR A 191 2.68 -20.49 -6.47
CA TYR A 191 1.26 -20.24 -6.20
C TYR A 191 1.03 -19.11 -5.19
N ILE A 192 1.77 -19.15 -4.07
CA ILE A 192 1.71 -18.11 -3.02
C ILE A 192 2.36 -16.81 -3.52
N GLY A 193 3.51 -16.91 -4.16
CA GLY A 193 4.23 -15.75 -4.70
C GLY A 193 3.44 -15.00 -5.75
N ASP A 194 2.67 -15.71 -6.58
CA ASP A 194 1.81 -15.12 -7.61
C ASP A 194 0.71 -14.24 -7.00
N LYS A 195 0.22 -14.56 -5.79
CA LYS A 195 -0.73 -13.67 -5.10
C LYS A 195 -0.10 -12.32 -4.75
N VAL A 196 1.18 -12.30 -4.37
CA VAL A 196 1.94 -11.06 -4.13
C VAL A 196 2.16 -10.31 -5.44
N ARG A 197 2.62 -11.00 -6.49
CA ARG A 197 2.84 -10.41 -7.83
C ARG A 197 1.55 -9.83 -8.43
N GLN A 198 0.43 -10.53 -8.30
CA GLN A 198 -0.89 -10.06 -8.71
C GLN A 198 -1.29 -8.78 -7.95
N ALA A 199 -1.06 -8.73 -6.63
CA ALA A 199 -1.33 -7.55 -5.85
C ALA A 199 -0.47 -6.34 -6.26
N GLU A 200 0.79 -6.55 -6.63
CA GLU A 200 1.66 -5.48 -7.14
C GLU A 200 1.15 -4.92 -8.46
N ARG A 201 0.78 -5.77 -9.42
CA ARG A 201 0.18 -5.35 -10.69
C ARG A 201 -1.06 -4.50 -10.49
N LEU A 202 -1.95 -4.93 -9.59
CA LEU A 202 -3.17 -4.18 -9.26
C LEU A 202 -2.89 -2.82 -8.62
N ARG A 203 -1.83 -2.70 -7.81
CA ARG A 203 -1.40 -1.40 -7.25
C ARG A 203 -0.84 -0.47 -8.33
N GLU A 204 -0.10 -1.00 -9.30
CA GLU A 204 0.38 -0.24 -10.44
C GLU A 204 -0.79 0.26 -11.30
N ARG A 205 -1.75 -0.63 -11.62
CA ARG A 205 -2.98 -0.28 -12.31
C ARG A 205 -3.79 0.79 -11.59
N SER A 206 -3.87 0.73 -10.27
CA SER A 206 -4.53 1.76 -9.46
C SER A 206 -3.89 3.15 -9.64
N LYS A 207 -2.55 3.23 -9.75
CA LYS A 207 -1.83 4.49 -10.01
C LYS A 207 -2.11 5.04 -11.41
N GLU A 208 -2.21 4.17 -12.41
CA GLU A 208 -2.59 4.56 -13.78
C GLU A 208 -4.00 5.13 -13.82
N LEU A 209 -4.96 4.45 -13.18
CA LEU A 209 -6.35 4.89 -13.09
C LEU A 209 -6.47 6.23 -12.36
N ALA A 210 -5.71 6.43 -11.28
CA ALA A 210 -5.64 7.72 -10.59
C ALA A 210 -5.17 8.85 -11.53
N SER A 211 -4.13 8.58 -12.32
CA SER A 211 -3.57 9.52 -13.29
C SER A 211 -4.58 9.84 -14.41
N ARG A 212 -5.34 8.83 -14.86
CA ARG A 212 -6.41 8.99 -15.83
C ARG A 212 -7.53 9.89 -15.30
N ILE A 213 -8.01 9.63 -14.09
CA ILE A 213 -9.03 10.45 -13.42
C ILE A 213 -8.53 11.90 -13.32
N GLN A 214 -7.28 12.12 -12.91
CA GLN A 214 -6.69 13.46 -12.82
C GLN A 214 -6.70 14.20 -14.16
N ALA A 215 -6.38 13.50 -15.27
CA ALA A 215 -6.41 14.08 -16.61
C ALA A 215 -7.83 14.50 -17.04
N LEU A 216 -8.86 13.73 -16.66
CA LEU A 216 -10.26 14.02 -16.98
C LEU A 216 -10.81 15.25 -16.22
N VAL A 217 -10.27 15.56 -15.04
CA VAL A 217 -10.73 16.68 -14.20
C VAL A 217 -9.85 17.94 -14.26
N GLN A 218 -8.76 17.91 -15.03
CA GLN A 218 -7.84 19.06 -15.17
C GLN A 218 -7.65 19.46 -16.65
N PRO A 219 -8.67 19.99 -17.33
CA PRO A 219 -8.52 20.55 -18.67
C PRO A 219 -7.55 21.75 -18.68
N LEU A 220 -6.98 22.04 -19.86
CA LEU A 220 -5.88 23.00 -20.01
C LEU A 220 -6.17 24.41 -19.44
N HIS A 221 -7.40 24.91 -19.56
CA HIS A 221 -7.78 26.23 -19.03
C HIS A 221 -7.75 26.26 -17.49
N ILE A 222 -8.22 25.21 -16.82
CA ILE A 222 -8.12 25.06 -15.35
C ILE A 222 -6.66 24.93 -14.93
N GLN A 223 -5.85 24.15 -15.66
CA GLN A 223 -4.41 24.04 -15.37
C GLN A 223 -3.69 25.39 -15.49
N ASN A 224 -4.07 26.22 -16.45
CA ASN A 224 -3.49 27.56 -16.61
C ASN A 224 -3.88 28.48 -15.45
N ALA A 225 -5.14 28.45 -15.00
CA ALA A 225 -5.60 29.21 -13.84
C ALA A 225 -4.89 28.76 -12.54
N LEU A 226 -4.61 27.47 -12.37
CA LEU A 226 -3.86 26.95 -11.23
C LEU A 226 -2.40 27.45 -11.18
N LYS A 227 -1.81 27.79 -12.33
CA LYS A 227 -0.45 28.36 -12.42
C LYS A 227 -0.39 29.84 -12.02
N THR A 228 -1.52 30.49 -11.77
CA THR A 228 -1.56 31.88 -11.33
C THR A 228 -0.73 32.05 -10.05
N PRO A 229 0.25 32.98 -10.01
CA PRO A 229 1.10 33.17 -8.84
C PRO A 229 0.31 33.77 -7.68
N ASP A 230 0.71 33.42 -6.46
CA ASP A 230 0.15 34.05 -5.27
C ASP A 230 0.51 35.54 -5.25
N SER A 231 -0.50 36.39 -5.08
CA SER A 231 -0.34 37.83 -5.00
C SER A 231 -0.71 38.35 -3.62
N LYS A 232 -0.01 39.39 -3.16
CA LYS A 232 -0.31 40.09 -1.90
C LYS A 232 -1.57 40.96 -1.98
N TYR A 233 -2.03 41.24 -3.19
CA TYR A 233 -3.22 42.04 -3.44
C TYR A 233 -4.06 41.39 -4.53
N ASN A 234 -5.37 41.61 -4.46
CA ASN A 234 -6.30 41.29 -5.54
C ASN A 234 -7.25 42.49 -5.71
N ARG A 235 -7.72 42.73 -6.93
CA ARG A 235 -8.71 43.77 -7.23
C ARG A 235 -9.94 43.09 -7.81
N LEU A 236 -11.08 43.36 -7.20
CA LEU A 236 -12.37 42.81 -7.58
C LEU A 236 -13.34 43.92 -7.94
N GLU A 237 -14.31 43.58 -8.77
CA GLU A 237 -15.48 44.42 -8.99
C GLU A 237 -16.41 44.36 -7.78
N GLY A 238 -17.10 45.46 -7.48
CA GLY A 238 -17.99 45.53 -6.33
C GLY A 238 -19.12 44.49 -6.35
N LYS A 239 -19.51 44.01 -7.54
CA LYS A 239 -20.53 42.96 -7.73
C LYS A 239 -20.08 41.56 -7.30
N GLU A 240 -18.76 41.34 -7.19
CA GLU A 240 -18.16 40.06 -6.81
C GLU A 240 -18.03 39.92 -5.29
N LEU A 241 -18.19 41.03 -4.56
CA LEU A 241 -18.16 41.04 -3.11
C LEU A 241 -19.47 40.47 -2.55
N GLN A 242 -19.32 39.46 -1.69
CA GLN A 242 -20.39 38.86 -0.92
C GLN A 242 -20.41 39.41 0.52
N HIS A 243 -21.25 38.84 1.40
CA HIS A 243 -21.33 39.19 2.82
C HIS A 243 -20.08 38.79 3.65
N ARG A 244 -19.00 38.40 2.98
CA ARG A 244 -17.73 37.95 3.54
C ARG A 244 -16.60 38.81 2.95
N LEU A 245 -15.69 39.30 3.80
CA LEU A 245 -14.61 40.23 3.46
C LEU A 245 -13.26 39.77 4.03
N ASP A 246 -12.81 38.57 3.69
CA ASP A 246 -11.47 38.08 4.05
C ASP A 246 -10.56 37.90 2.83
N ALA A 247 -9.27 38.21 3.01
CA ALA A 247 -8.28 38.15 1.94
C ALA A 247 -8.06 36.74 1.39
N LYS A 248 -8.23 35.71 2.21
CA LYS A 248 -8.12 34.30 1.81
C LYS A 248 -9.23 33.95 0.80
N TYR A 249 -10.47 34.29 1.11
CA TYR A 249 -11.60 34.03 0.22
C TYR A 249 -11.44 34.70 -1.14
N TYR A 250 -10.89 35.91 -1.20
CA TYR A 250 -10.67 36.65 -2.45
C TYR A 250 -9.24 36.59 -2.97
N ASN A 251 -8.49 35.54 -2.65
CA ASN A 251 -7.14 35.36 -3.17
C ASN A 251 -7.16 35.25 -4.71
N HIS A 252 -6.21 35.92 -5.36
CA HIS A 252 -6.10 36.00 -6.81
C HIS A 252 -6.16 34.63 -7.52
N ARG A 253 -5.35 33.66 -7.09
CA ARG A 253 -5.34 32.31 -7.68
C ARG A 253 -6.71 31.66 -7.58
N SER A 254 -7.34 31.71 -6.40
CA SER A 254 -8.64 31.08 -6.19
C SER A 254 -9.78 31.72 -6.99
N MET A 255 -9.67 33.01 -7.30
CA MET A 255 -10.63 33.71 -8.15
C MET A 255 -10.45 33.33 -9.62
N GLU A 256 -9.23 33.30 -10.12
CA GLU A 256 -8.91 32.83 -11.49
C GLU A 256 -9.37 31.37 -11.69
N VAL A 257 -9.11 30.50 -10.72
CA VAL A 257 -9.58 29.09 -10.75
C VAL A 257 -11.11 29.02 -10.74
N LEU A 258 -11.76 29.83 -9.90
CA LEU A 258 -13.22 29.88 -9.83
C LEU A 258 -13.82 30.31 -11.17
N ASP A 259 -13.26 31.34 -11.80
CA ASP A 259 -13.76 31.86 -13.07
C ASP A 259 -13.52 30.86 -14.21
N ALA A 260 -12.34 30.23 -14.26
CA ALA A 260 -12.06 29.14 -15.19
C ALA A 260 -13.00 27.93 -15.02
N CYS A 261 -13.54 27.70 -13.82
CA CYS A 261 -14.50 26.62 -13.56
C CYS A 261 -15.96 27.02 -13.77
N LYS A 262 -16.28 28.32 -13.86
CA LYS A 262 -17.66 28.82 -13.99
C LYS A 262 -18.20 28.71 -15.41
N ASP A 263 -17.33 28.87 -16.41
CA ASP A 263 -17.69 28.79 -17.81
C ASP A 263 -18.37 27.44 -18.10
N GLU A 264 -19.62 27.49 -18.54
CA GLU A 264 -20.47 26.32 -18.78
C GLU A 264 -20.41 25.32 -17.61
N SER A 265 -20.90 25.71 -16.44
CA SER A 265 -20.87 24.86 -15.24
C SER A 265 -22.25 24.66 -14.62
N LYS A 266 -22.36 23.69 -13.71
CA LYS A 266 -23.51 23.53 -12.82
C LYS A 266 -23.06 23.57 -11.37
N ALA A 267 -23.75 24.33 -10.54
CA ALA A 267 -23.53 24.29 -9.10
C ALA A 267 -23.94 22.94 -8.51
N ILE A 268 -23.27 22.50 -7.44
CA ILE A 268 -23.53 21.21 -6.79
C ILE A 268 -24.99 21.08 -6.32
N ASN A 269 -25.60 22.15 -5.81
CA ASN A 269 -27.01 22.15 -5.40
C ASN A 269 -28.00 21.78 -6.52
N ASN A 270 -27.64 22.01 -7.80
CA ASN A 270 -28.47 21.69 -8.96
C ASN A 270 -28.23 20.27 -9.49
N LEU A 271 -27.27 19.54 -8.92
CA LEU A 271 -26.89 18.18 -9.30
C LEU A 271 -27.37 17.14 -8.29
N MET A 272 -27.49 17.52 -7.02
CA MET A 272 -27.79 16.60 -5.91
C MET A 272 -29.29 16.46 -5.63
N ILE A 273 -29.67 15.34 -5.02
CA ILE A 273 -31.00 15.07 -4.44
C ILE A 273 -31.09 15.62 -3.03
N SER A 274 -30.09 15.30 -2.20
CA SER A 274 -30.14 15.60 -0.77
C SER A 274 -28.75 15.92 -0.23
N VAL A 275 -28.74 16.65 0.88
CA VAL A 275 -27.54 16.97 1.65
C VAL A 275 -27.83 16.83 3.13
N SER A 276 -26.91 16.23 3.86
CA SER A 276 -27.03 16.05 5.29
C SER A 276 -25.66 16.00 5.94
N ASN A 277 -25.59 16.43 7.19
CA ASN A 277 -24.47 16.05 8.05
C ASN A 277 -24.79 14.71 8.70
N GLY A 278 -23.74 13.98 9.06
CA GLY A 278 -23.85 12.80 9.90
C GLY A 278 -24.35 13.12 11.32
N PHE A 279 -24.22 12.16 12.22
CA PHE A 279 -24.64 12.30 13.62
C PHE A 279 -23.47 12.10 14.58
N GLU A 280 -23.66 12.46 15.84
CA GLU A 280 -22.62 12.35 16.85
C GLU A 280 -22.78 11.05 17.66
N HIS A 281 -21.74 10.23 17.68
CA HIS A 281 -21.63 9.07 18.55
C HIS A 281 -20.20 8.91 19.09
N ARG A 282 -20.05 8.42 20.32
CA ARG A 282 -18.76 8.35 21.04
C ARG A 282 -18.49 7.03 21.76
N THR A 283 -19.41 6.07 21.71
CA THR A 283 -19.25 4.77 22.34
C THR A 283 -19.01 3.73 21.26
N PHE A 284 -17.84 3.11 21.28
CA PHE A 284 -17.44 2.13 20.27
C PHE A 284 -17.35 0.73 20.88
N VAL A 285 -17.64 -0.26 20.05
CA VAL A 285 -17.67 -1.69 20.37
C VAL A 285 -16.89 -2.48 19.32
N ASP A 286 -16.45 -3.68 19.66
CA ASP A 286 -15.67 -4.53 18.73
C ASP A 286 -16.56 -5.08 17.59
N GLU A 287 -17.84 -5.29 17.88
CA GLU A 287 -18.87 -5.79 16.97
C GLU A 287 -20.10 -4.88 16.99
N GLY A 288 -20.58 -4.50 15.81
CA GLY A 288 -21.69 -3.56 15.63
C GLY A 288 -21.68 -2.92 14.23
N GLN A 289 -22.41 -1.82 14.08
CA GLN A 289 -22.56 -1.12 12.80
C GLN A 289 -21.34 -0.23 12.51
N PRO A 290 -20.80 -0.23 11.28
CA PRO A 290 -19.73 0.68 10.88
C PRO A 290 -20.12 2.16 11.05
N TYR A 291 -19.23 2.93 11.66
CA TYR A 291 -19.38 4.37 11.89
C TYR A 291 -18.12 5.12 11.42
N ILE A 292 -18.25 5.74 10.25
CA ILE A 292 -17.19 6.42 9.52
C ILE A 292 -16.92 7.78 10.15
N THR A 293 -15.66 8.01 10.50
CA THR A 293 -15.18 9.30 10.98
C THR A 293 -14.27 9.96 9.95
N VAL A 294 -13.70 11.11 10.30
CA VAL A 294 -12.77 11.81 9.39
C VAL A 294 -11.53 10.95 9.09
N SER A 295 -11.06 10.11 10.03
CA SER A 295 -9.86 9.28 9.79
C SER A 295 -10.03 8.34 8.60
N GLU A 296 -11.20 7.70 8.49
CA GLU A 296 -11.49 6.73 7.42
C GLU A 296 -11.72 7.38 6.06
N VAL A 297 -11.88 8.71 6.00
CA VAL A 297 -12.04 9.47 4.75
C VAL A 297 -10.75 10.22 4.40
N SER A 298 -9.92 10.54 5.40
CA SER A 298 -8.77 11.46 5.27
C SER A 298 -7.63 10.98 4.36
N SER A 299 -7.64 9.73 3.93
CA SER A 299 -6.72 9.19 2.93
C SER A 299 -7.17 9.46 1.49
N GLY A 300 -8.38 10.00 1.27
CA GLY A 300 -8.99 10.14 -0.05
C GLY A 300 -9.71 8.87 -0.54
N ARG A 301 -9.84 7.86 0.33
CA ARG A 301 -10.53 6.59 0.09
C ARG A 301 -11.25 6.17 1.37
N LEU A 302 -12.38 5.49 1.25
CA LEU A 302 -13.05 4.85 2.38
C LEU A 302 -12.43 3.47 2.64
N ASP A 303 -11.84 3.30 3.82
CA ASP A 303 -11.37 2.01 4.31
C ASP A 303 -12.16 1.60 5.56
N LEU A 304 -13.04 0.62 5.41
CA LEU A 304 -13.87 0.10 6.50
C LEU A 304 -13.24 -1.07 7.26
N THR A 305 -11.99 -1.45 6.95
CA THR A 305 -11.35 -2.62 7.60
C THR A 305 -11.18 -2.44 9.11
N SER A 306 -10.87 -1.22 9.54
CA SER A 306 -10.61 -0.85 10.94
C SER A 306 -11.51 0.28 11.43
N VAL A 307 -12.65 0.49 10.77
CA VAL A 307 -13.61 1.55 11.12
C VAL A 307 -14.16 1.36 12.54
N PRO A 308 -14.34 2.44 13.32
CA PRO A 308 -15.08 2.37 14.57
C PRO A 308 -16.47 1.77 14.35
N LYS A 309 -16.92 0.92 15.28
CA LYS A 309 -18.28 0.35 15.23
C LYS A 309 -19.10 0.84 16.41
N ILE A 310 -20.37 1.09 16.17
CA ILE A 310 -21.34 1.50 17.19
C ILE A 310 -22.28 0.33 17.51
N PRO A 311 -22.83 0.25 18.74
CA PRO A 311 -23.76 -0.82 19.09
C PRO A 311 -24.97 -0.88 18.15
N ASP A 312 -25.44 -2.07 17.78
CA ASP A 312 -26.63 -2.26 16.94
C ASP A 312 -27.92 -1.69 17.55
N SER A 313 -27.92 -1.41 18.85
CA SER A 313 -29.02 -0.77 19.58
C SER A 313 -29.11 0.75 19.33
N VAL A 314 -28.10 1.35 18.70
CA VAL A 314 -28.10 2.78 18.38
C VAL A 314 -29.01 3.02 17.17
N GLU A 315 -30.03 3.85 17.35
CA GLU A 315 -30.89 4.28 16.25
C GLU A 315 -30.14 5.28 15.35
N VAL A 316 -29.72 4.82 14.18
CA VAL A 316 -29.02 5.63 13.19
C VAL A 316 -30.03 6.40 12.33
N PRO A 317 -29.94 7.73 12.24
CA PRO A 317 -30.80 8.50 11.35
C PRO A 317 -30.57 8.14 9.87
N ASP A 318 -31.62 7.98 9.08
CA ASP A 318 -31.53 7.66 7.63
C ASP A 318 -30.63 8.63 6.85
N LYS A 319 -30.61 9.90 7.27
CA LYS A 319 -29.77 10.95 6.69
C LYS A 319 -28.26 10.75 6.92
N ALA A 320 -27.87 9.84 7.81
CA ALA A 320 -26.48 9.52 8.14
C ALA A 320 -26.02 8.19 7.55
N LEU A 321 -26.91 7.41 6.95
CA LEU A 321 -26.56 6.20 6.21
C LEU A 321 -26.03 6.58 4.81
N ILE A 322 -25.13 5.77 4.27
CA ILE A 322 -24.53 6.01 2.95
C ILE A 322 -24.89 4.91 1.95
N ASN A 323 -24.90 5.25 0.67
CA ASN A 323 -25.09 4.35 -0.46
C ASN A 323 -24.15 4.74 -1.61
N SER A 324 -24.07 3.95 -2.68
CA SER A 324 -23.15 4.17 -3.80
C SER A 324 -23.36 5.51 -4.55
N ASN A 325 -24.54 6.12 -4.44
CA ASN A 325 -24.84 7.44 -5.00
C ASN A 325 -24.37 8.60 -4.11
N CYS A 326 -23.71 8.32 -2.99
CA CYS A 326 -23.24 9.32 -2.05
C CYS A 326 -21.80 9.77 -2.35
N VAL A 327 -21.54 11.05 -2.09
CA VAL A 327 -20.20 11.61 -1.90
C VAL A 327 -20.09 12.12 -0.47
N LEU A 328 -19.03 11.70 0.23
CA LEU A 328 -18.69 12.19 1.55
C LEU A 328 -17.65 13.29 1.44
N VAL A 329 -17.88 14.44 2.06
CA VAL A 329 -16.92 15.56 2.09
C VAL A 329 -16.51 15.83 3.54
N VAL A 330 -15.21 15.90 3.78
CA VAL A 330 -14.68 16.24 5.11
C VAL A 330 -15.02 17.68 5.47
N ARG A 331 -15.85 17.86 6.49
CA ARG A 331 -16.32 19.18 6.93
C ARG A 331 -15.28 19.93 7.75
N THR A 332 -14.57 19.22 8.62
CA THR A 332 -13.66 19.81 9.63
C THR A 332 -12.41 18.95 9.79
N GLY A 333 -11.24 19.56 9.95
CA GLY A 333 -9.96 18.84 10.06
C GLY A 333 -9.23 18.83 8.72
N SER A 334 -9.05 17.64 8.13
CA SER A 334 -8.44 17.45 6.80
C SER A 334 -9.38 17.87 5.67
N ILE A 335 -9.72 19.17 5.65
CA ILE A 335 -10.60 19.76 4.64
C ILE A 335 -10.02 19.57 3.25
N GLY A 336 -10.91 19.37 2.27
CA GLY A 336 -10.55 19.26 0.87
C GLY A 336 -10.83 17.87 0.31
N ILE A 337 -11.03 16.89 1.19
CA ILE A 337 -11.15 15.50 0.81
C ILE A 337 -12.61 15.14 0.59
N ALA A 338 -12.89 14.61 -0.60
CA ALA A 338 -14.17 14.03 -0.97
C ALA A 338 -14.00 12.55 -1.29
N VAL A 339 -14.98 11.70 -0.99
CA VAL A 339 -14.93 10.27 -1.35
C VAL A 339 -16.26 9.85 -1.93
N LYS A 340 -16.23 9.25 -3.13
CA LYS A 340 -17.39 8.55 -3.71
C LYS A 340 -17.53 7.20 -2.99
N VAL A 341 -18.74 6.88 -2.54
CA VAL A 341 -19.01 5.65 -1.78
C VAL A 341 -19.02 4.45 -2.72
N HIS A 342 -18.24 3.42 -2.39
CA HIS A 342 -18.23 2.15 -3.12
C HIS A 342 -19.40 1.25 -2.67
N GLU A 343 -19.89 0.37 -3.53
CA GLU A 343 -21.02 -0.54 -3.23
C GLU A 343 -20.75 -1.46 -2.02
N GLU A 344 -19.49 -1.82 -1.79
CA GLU A 344 -19.10 -2.63 -0.62
C GLU A 344 -19.19 -1.86 0.71
N ASP A 345 -19.30 -0.53 0.68
CA ASP A 345 -19.31 0.33 1.87
C ASP A 345 -20.73 0.84 2.22
N GLU A 346 -21.75 0.41 1.48
CA GLU A 346 -23.13 0.82 1.70
C GLU A 346 -23.66 0.42 3.09
N GLY A 347 -24.60 1.22 3.59
CA GLY A 347 -25.24 0.98 4.89
C GLY A 347 -24.38 1.39 6.09
N ALA A 348 -23.12 1.78 5.89
CA ALA A 348 -22.33 2.40 6.94
C ALA A 348 -22.92 3.77 7.34
N SER A 349 -22.67 4.18 8.57
CA SER A 349 -23.13 5.45 9.11
C SER A 349 -21.99 6.47 9.21
N ILE A 350 -22.27 7.77 9.11
CA ILE A 350 -21.23 8.81 9.14
C ILE A 350 -21.33 9.73 10.36
N SER A 351 -20.17 10.20 10.81
CA SER A 351 -20.06 11.20 11.88
C SER A 351 -20.51 12.61 11.46
N SER A 352 -20.81 13.45 12.46
CA SER A 352 -21.22 14.86 12.29
C SER A 352 -20.17 15.77 11.60
N HIS A 353 -18.94 15.28 11.48
CA HIS A 353 -17.80 15.93 10.82
C HIS A 353 -17.71 15.66 9.31
N LEU A 354 -18.67 14.91 8.76
CA LEU A 354 -18.79 14.61 7.33
C LEU A 354 -20.09 15.21 6.79
N ILE A 355 -20.01 15.72 5.56
CA ILE A 355 -21.18 16.13 4.76
C ILE A 355 -21.45 15.00 3.76
N ARG A 356 -22.68 14.47 3.77
CA ARG A 356 -23.20 13.57 2.76
C ARG A 356 -23.88 14.39 1.67
N LEU A 357 -23.45 14.19 0.43
CA LEU A 357 -24.14 14.65 -0.78
C LEU A 357 -24.68 13.42 -1.50
N GLU A 358 -25.98 13.37 -1.79
CA GLU A 358 -26.61 12.26 -2.49
C GLU A 358 -27.05 12.69 -3.88
N PHE A 359 -26.74 11.87 -4.89
CA PHE A 359 -27.01 12.16 -6.30
C PHE A 359 -28.02 11.16 -6.88
N GLN A 360 -28.57 11.51 -8.05
CA GLN A 360 -29.47 10.60 -8.77
C GLN A 360 -28.74 9.49 -9.51
N GLU A 361 -27.52 9.78 -9.97
CA GLU A 361 -26.67 8.88 -10.74
C GLU A 361 -25.28 8.83 -10.11
N GLU A 362 -24.71 7.62 -9.99
CA GLU A 362 -23.36 7.41 -9.48
C GLU A 362 -22.29 8.13 -10.30
N SER A 363 -22.50 8.28 -11.61
CA SER A 363 -21.56 8.96 -12.49
C SER A 363 -21.46 10.44 -12.15
N THR A 364 -22.57 11.08 -11.78
CA THR A 364 -22.55 12.45 -11.27
C THR A 364 -21.83 12.53 -9.92
N ALA A 365 -22.06 11.58 -9.01
CA ALA A 365 -21.35 11.50 -7.73
C ALA A 365 -19.82 11.36 -7.96
N ALA A 366 -19.40 10.50 -8.87
CA ALA A 366 -18.01 10.28 -9.23
C ALA A 366 -17.36 11.54 -9.81
N ALA A 367 -18.03 12.22 -10.75
CA ALA A 367 -17.55 13.48 -11.32
C ALA A 367 -17.36 14.58 -10.25
N VAL A 368 -18.31 14.71 -9.32
CA VAL A 368 -18.21 15.68 -8.22
C VAL A 368 -17.05 15.31 -7.28
N ALA A 369 -16.94 14.06 -6.85
CA ALA A 369 -15.85 13.62 -5.98
C ALA A 369 -14.48 13.82 -6.64
N ALA A 370 -14.34 13.45 -7.92
CA ALA A 370 -13.11 13.61 -8.69
C ALA A 370 -12.70 15.09 -8.81
N PHE A 371 -13.66 15.98 -9.09
CA PHE A 371 -13.39 17.42 -9.17
C PHE A 371 -12.99 17.99 -7.82
N LEU A 372 -13.69 17.66 -6.73
CA LEU A 372 -13.39 18.16 -5.39
C LEU A 372 -11.98 17.75 -4.92
N ASN A 373 -11.51 16.55 -5.30
CA ASN A 373 -10.15 16.09 -5.02
C ASN A 373 -9.09 16.57 -6.04
N SER A 374 -9.50 17.28 -7.10
CA SER A 374 -8.54 17.87 -8.04
C SER A 374 -7.86 19.09 -7.41
N ALA A 375 -6.73 19.52 -7.98
CA ALA A 375 -6.06 20.75 -7.53
C ALA A 375 -6.96 22.00 -7.60
N ALA A 376 -7.91 22.03 -8.54
CA ALA A 376 -8.92 23.10 -8.62
C ALA A 376 -9.95 22.98 -7.50
N GLY A 377 -10.48 21.78 -7.26
CA GLY A 377 -11.38 21.50 -6.16
C GLY A 377 -10.78 21.85 -4.81
N GLU A 378 -9.54 21.43 -4.55
CA GLU A 378 -8.78 21.77 -3.33
C GLU A 378 -8.63 23.29 -3.19
N CYS A 379 -8.27 23.99 -4.27
CA CYS A 379 -8.16 25.45 -4.28
C CYS A 379 -9.49 26.13 -3.90
N LEU A 380 -10.62 25.63 -4.43
CA LEU A 380 -11.95 26.17 -4.18
C LEU A 380 -12.49 25.81 -2.79
N LEU A 381 -12.26 24.59 -2.30
CA LEU A 381 -12.59 24.16 -0.94
C LEU A 381 -11.81 24.96 0.09
N HIS A 382 -10.51 25.18 -0.15
CA HIS A 382 -9.72 26.06 0.69
C HIS A 382 -10.25 27.50 0.65
N LYS A 383 -10.64 28.03 -0.51
CA LYS A 383 -11.27 29.36 -0.64
C LYS A 383 -12.51 29.50 0.24
N ILE A 384 -13.44 28.55 0.19
CA ILE A 384 -14.71 28.65 0.95
C ILE A 384 -14.57 28.34 2.43
N SER A 385 -13.51 27.62 2.84
CA SER A 385 -13.31 27.28 4.25
C SER A 385 -13.14 28.51 5.15
N TYR A 386 -13.69 28.44 6.36
CA TYR A 386 -13.62 29.48 7.40
C TYR A 386 -13.04 28.91 8.70
N GLY A 387 -12.76 29.77 9.68
CA GLY A 387 -12.14 29.37 10.95
C GLY A 387 -10.61 29.46 10.89
N ALA A 388 -10.02 29.96 11.99
CA ALA A 388 -8.58 30.21 12.07
C ALA A 388 -7.79 29.00 12.58
N VAL A 389 -8.22 28.40 13.71
CA VAL A 389 -7.51 27.29 14.35
C VAL A 389 -7.96 25.94 13.82
N GLN A 390 -9.27 25.76 13.63
CA GLN A 390 -9.86 24.56 13.06
C GLN A 390 -10.69 24.99 11.85
N PRO A 391 -10.15 24.88 10.63
CA PRO A 391 -10.88 25.30 9.46
C PRO A 391 -12.10 24.38 9.27
N GLN A 392 -13.17 24.93 8.71
CA GLN A 392 -14.40 24.21 8.40
C GLN A 392 -14.95 24.61 7.02
N VAL A 393 -15.65 23.69 6.36
CA VAL A 393 -16.40 23.96 5.13
C VAL A 393 -17.88 24.17 5.49
N GLY A 394 -18.43 25.28 5.02
CA GLY A 394 -19.86 25.57 5.14
C GLY A 394 -20.64 24.86 4.05
N GLN A 395 -21.83 24.36 4.41
CA GLN A 395 -22.66 23.59 3.50
C GLN A 395 -23.14 24.46 2.33
N ASP A 396 -23.65 25.65 2.60
CA ASP A 396 -24.15 26.55 1.55
C ASP A 396 -23.04 26.96 0.57
N GLU A 397 -21.84 27.24 1.06
CA GLU A 397 -20.71 27.58 0.19
C GLU A 397 -20.22 26.39 -0.64
N LEU A 398 -20.18 25.18 -0.06
CA LEU A 398 -19.86 23.95 -0.80
C LEU A 398 -20.85 23.73 -1.94
N LEU A 399 -22.14 23.86 -1.65
CA LEU A 399 -23.22 23.62 -2.60
C LEU A 399 -23.24 24.61 -3.78
N ASN A 400 -22.63 25.78 -3.61
CA ASN A 400 -22.51 26.80 -4.65
C ASN A 400 -21.23 26.64 -5.51
N LEU A 401 -20.35 25.68 -5.21
CA LEU A 401 -19.18 25.44 -6.06
C LEU A 401 -19.61 24.96 -7.46
N PRO A 402 -18.99 25.50 -8.52
CA PRO A 402 -19.28 25.07 -9.88
C PRO A 402 -18.58 23.76 -10.21
N ILE A 403 -19.29 22.86 -10.87
CA ILE A 403 -18.74 21.68 -11.54
C ILE A 403 -18.73 21.97 -13.05
N PRO A 404 -17.55 22.09 -13.67
CA PRO A 404 -17.41 22.35 -15.10
C PRO A 404 -18.13 21.30 -15.97
N ARG A 405 -18.78 21.74 -17.06
CA ARG A 405 -19.52 20.84 -17.96
C ARG A 405 -18.64 19.74 -18.54
N ILE A 406 -17.40 20.05 -18.90
CA ILE A 406 -16.43 19.08 -19.42
C ILE A 406 -16.17 17.92 -18.45
N ILE A 407 -16.24 18.16 -17.14
CA ILE A 407 -16.08 17.10 -16.13
C ILE A 407 -17.35 16.26 -16.03
N LEU A 408 -18.52 16.91 -16.09
CA LEU A 408 -19.82 16.22 -16.11
C LEU A 408 -19.98 15.36 -17.38
N ASP A 409 -19.47 15.81 -18.52
CA ASP A 409 -19.51 15.04 -19.78
C ASP A 409 -18.65 13.78 -19.71
N ASN A 410 -17.60 13.76 -18.87
CA ASN A 410 -16.74 12.60 -18.61
C ASN A 410 -17.17 11.76 -17.41
N SER A 411 -18.34 12.03 -16.82
CA SER A 411 -18.81 11.41 -15.57
C SER A 411 -18.81 9.87 -15.58
N GLU A 412 -19.26 9.25 -16.68
CA GLU A 412 -19.26 7.80 -16.84
C GLU A 412 -17.85 7.20 -16.88
N GLU A 413 -16.93 7.83 -17.62
CA GLU A 413 -15.54 7.37 -17.69
C GLU A 413 -14.85 7.51 -16.32
N ILE A 414 -15.10 8.63 -15.62
CA ILE A 414 -14.60 8.84 -14.25
C ILE A 414 -15.13 7.75 -13.31
N LEU A 415 -16.44 7.44 -13.36
CA LEU A 415 -17.04 6.38 -12.55
C LEU A 415 -16.39 5.02 -12.82
N GLN A 416 -16.22 4.66 -14.10
CA GLN A 416 -15.58 3.41 -14.49
C GLN A 416 -14.15 3.33 -13.96
N CYS A 417 -13.34 4.39 -14.12
CA CYS A 417 -11.99 4.43 -13.58
C CYS A 417 -11.97 4.33 -12.05
N MET A 418 -12.85 5.04 -11.35
CA MET A 418 -12.94 5.00 -9.89
C MET A 418 -13.33 3.61 -9.37
N ASN A 419 -14.33 2.97 -9.97
CA ASN A 419 -14.76 1.63 -9.57
C ASN A 419 -13.64 0.60 -9.80
N LEU A 420 -13.00 0.61 -10.99
CA LEU A 420 -11.86 -0.27 -11.27
C LEU A 420 -10.68 -0.01 -10.31
N GLN A 421 -10.42 1.25 -9.99
CA GLN A 421 -9.35 1.62 -9.07
C GLN A 421 -9.61 1.06 -7.68
N GLU A 422 -10.82 1.22 -7.15
CA GLU A 422 -11.20 0.71 -5.83
C GLU A 422 -11.18 -0.81 -5.78
N MET A 423 -11.69 -1.48 -6.82
CA MET A 423 -11.64 -2.93 -6.93
C MET A 423 -10.18 -3.45 -6.97
N ALA A 424 -9.29 -2.77 -7.69
CA ALA A 424 -7.87 -3.12 -7.75
C ALA A 424 -7.18 -2.98 -6.39
N ILE A 425 -7.44 -1.88 -5.67
CA ILE A 425 -6.87 -1.65 -4.33
C ILE A 425 -7.35 -2.73 -3.35
N ARG A 426 -8.66 -2.96 -3.26
CA ARG A 426 -9.24 -3.99 -2.36
C ARG A 426 -8.72 -5.38 -2.69
N SER A 427 -8.63 -5.71 -3.98
CA SER A 427 -8.13 -7.00 -4.44
C SER A 427 -6.65 -7.19 -4.10
N ALA A 428 -5.81 -6.15 -4.25
CA ALA A 428 -4.40 -6.21 -3.85
C ALA A 428 -4.21 -6.44 -2.34
N GLU A 429 -5.02 -5.76 -1.51
CA GLU A 429 -5.02 -5.94 -0.05
C GLU A 429 -5.44 -7.38 0.34
N ARG A 430 -6.50 -7.89 -0.30
CA ARG A 430 -6.98 -9.26 -0.07
C ARG A 430 -6.00 -10.32 -0.56
N LEU A 431 -5.34 -10.11 -1.70
CA LEU A 431 -4.35 -11.03 -2.26
C LEU A 431 -3.08 -11.13 -1.40
N THR A 432 -2.57 -10.00 -0.90
CA THR A 432 -1.43 -10.02 0.04
C THR A 432 -1.80 -10.66 1.38
N THR A 433 -3.02 -10.42 1.86
CA THR A 433 -3.57 -11.14 3.02
C THR A 433 -3.68 -12.63 2.74
N ALA A 434 -4.19 -13.02 1.57
CA ALA A 434 -4.28 -14.41 1.16
C ALA A 434 -2.90 -15.08 1.11
N ALA A 435 -1.89 -14.41 0.55
CA ALA A 435 -0.52 -14.92 0.51
C ALA A 435 0.00 -15.24 1.92
N LYS A 436 -0.21 -14.34 2.89
CA LYS A 436 0.14 -14.58 4.30
C LYS A 436 -0.61 -15.79 4.87
N LEU A 437 -1.93 -15.80 4.74
CA LEU A 437 -2.77 -16.85 5.32
C LEU A 437 -2.55 -18.23 4.70
N LEU A 438 -2.15 -18.29 3.42
CA LEU A 438 -1.75 -19.52 2.76
C LEU A 438 -0.43 -20.05 3.33
N VAL A 439 0.53 -19.18 3.63
CA VAL A 439 1.76 -19.58 4.33
C VAL A 439 1.45 -20.06 5.74
N GLU A 440 0.62 -19.34 6.48
CA GLU A 440 0.22 -19.71 7.84
C GLU A 440 -0.51 -21.06 7.85
N GLY A 441 -1.48 -21.23 6.96
CA GLY A 441 -2.18 -22.49 6.82
C GLY A 441 -1.27 -23.65 6.40
N LEU A 442 -0.25 -23.39 5.59
CA LEU A 442 0.74 -24.39 5.17
C LEU A 442 1.62 -24.82 6.35
N ILE A 443 2.09 -23.85 7.14
CA ILE A 443 2.88 -24.11 8.36
C ILE A 443 2.03 -24.80 9.42
N GLU A 444 0.76 -24.43 9.57
CA GLU A 444 -0.17 -25.01 10.54
C GLU A 444 -0.74 -26.37 10.11
N GLY A 445 -0.46 -26.81 8.87
CA GLY A 445 -1.00 -28.06 8.31
C GLY A 445 -2.51 -28.01 7.98
N LYS A 446 -3.09 -26.80 7.90
CA LYS A 446 -4.49 -26.55 7.50
C LYS A 446 -4.71 -26.62 5.98
N ILE A 447 -3.63 -26.44 5.21
CA ILE A 447 -3.59 -26.68 3.76
C ILE A 447 -2.30 -27.44 3.42
N SER A 448 -2.40 -28.38 2.48
CA SER A 448 -1.27 -29.25 2.12
C SER A 448 -0.47 -28.72 0.93
N GLU A 449 0.81 -29.08 0.83
CA GLU A 449 1.63 -28.77 -0.36
C GLU A 449 1.01 -29.32 -1.65
N LEU A 450 0.43 -30.54 -1.60
CA LEU A 450 -0.18 -31.17 -2.77
C LEU A 450 -1.39 -30.38 -3.29
N GLU A 451 -2.25 -29.92 -2.39
CA GLU A 451 -3.43 -29.13 -2.73
C GLU A 451 -3.05 -27.82 -3.45
N LEU A 452 -2.01 -27.13 -2.95
CA LEU A 452 -1.50 -25.89 -3.56
C LEU A 452 -0.78 -26.18 -4.89
N GLN A 453 -0.05 -27.28 -4.99
CA GLN A 453 0.60 -27.70 -6.22
C GLN A 453 -0.43 -28.02 -7.32
N GLU A 454 -1.48 -28.79 -7.01
CA GLU A 454 -2.55 -29.12 -7.97
C GLU A 454 -3.26 -27.86 -8.47
N ALA A 455 -3.50 -26.89 -7.58
CA ALA A 455 -4.07 -25.61 -7.95
C ALA A 455 -3.15 -24.81 -8.89
N GLN A 456 -1.83 -24.79 -8.63
CA GLN A 456 -0.87 -24.13 -9.52
C GLN A 456 -0.82 -24.79 -10.91
N GLU A 457 -0.80 -26.12 -10.96
CA GLU A 457 -0.78 -26.86 -12.22
C GLU A 457 -2.09 -26.68 -13.01
N ALA A 458 -3.23 -26.53 -12.32
CA ALA A 458 -4.50 -26.17 -12.95
C ALA A 458 -4.48 -24.75 -13.53
N LEU A 459 -3.97 -23.76 -12.77
CA LEU A 459 -3.81 -22.39 -13.24
C LEU A 459 -2.92 -22.31 -14.50
N GLN A 460 -1.84 -23.07 -14.56
CA GLN A 460 -0.97 -23.15 -15.74
C GLN A 460 -1.68 -23.70 -16.99
N ARG A 461 -2.79 -24.45 -16.81
CA ARG A 461 -3.65 -24.94 -17.90
C ARG A 461 -4.84 -24.00 -18.19
N GLY A 462 -4.90 -22.84 -17.53
CA GLY A 462 -6.01 -21.89 -17.64
C GLY A 462 -7.25 -22.26 -16.83
N ASP A 463 -7.15 -23.24 -15.91
CA ASP A 463 -8.26 -23.65 -15.05
C ASP A 463 -8.17 -22.98 -13.67
N THR A 464 -9.10 -22.08 -13.38
CA THR A 464 -9.17 -21.33 -12.11
C THR A 464 -9.99 -22.05 -11.04
N THR A 465 -10.56 -23.23 -11.33
CA THR A 465 -11.52 -23.91 -10.44
C THR A 465 -10.92 -24.23 -9.06
N LEU A 466 -9.70 -24.78 -9.03
CA LEU A 466 -9.04 -25.13 -7.76
C LEU A 466 -8.58 -23.89 -6.99
N ASP A 467 -8.09 -22.87 -7.69
CA ASP A 467 -7.71 -21.59 -7.08
C ASP A 467 -8.91 -20.92 -6.41
N ARG A 468 -10.06 -20.88 -7.11
CA ARG A 468 -11.35 -20.40 -6.56
C ARG A 468 -11.78 -21.17 -5.32
N GLN A 469 -11.67 -22.51 -5.34
CA GLN A 469 -12.00 -23.34 -4.18
C GLN A 469 -11.13 -23.01 -2.97
N ILE A 470 -9.81 -22.82 -3.16
CA ILE A 470 -8.90 -22.45 -2.09
C ILE A 470 -9.20 -21.05 -1.56
N LEU A 471 -9.33 -20.05 -2.45
CA LEU A 471 -9.58 -18.67 -2.04
C LEU A 471 -10.94 -18.50 -1.35
N SER A 472 -11.96 -19.26 -1.73
CA SER A 472 -13.28 -19.25 -1.09
C SER A 472 -13.27 -19.70 0.37
N ARG A 473 -12.24 -20.45 0.78
CA ARG A 473 -12.06 -20.91 2.17
C ARG A 473 -11.36 -19.90 3.06
N LEU A 474 -10.70 -18.90 2.49
CA LEU A 474 -9.94 -17.93 3.27
C LEU A 474 -10.89 -16.97 4.00
N THR A 475 -10.60 -16.74 5.28
CA THR A 475 -11.24 -15.70 6.10
C THR A 475 -10.18 -14.74 6.61
N ARG A 476 -10.56 -13.60 7.19
CA ARG A 476 -9.58 -12.67 7.80
C ARG A 476 -8.79 -13.29 8.97
N LYS A 477 -9.30 -14.37 9.58
CA LYS A 477 -8.64 -15.12 10.68
C LYS A 477 -7.83 -16.33 10.20
N GLY A 478 -7.75 -16.56 8.89
CA GLY A 478 -7.01 -17.68 8.30
C GLY A 478 -7.90 -18.73 7.64
N ILE A 479 -7.34 -19.92 7.42
CA ILE A 479 -8.01 -21.05 6.80
C ILE A 479 -8.75 -21.84 7.90
N PRO A 480 -10.07 -22.02 7.83
CA PRO A 480 -10.81 -22.85 8.77
C PRO A 480 -10.34 -24.32 8.70
N VAL A 481 -10.44 -25.03 9.82
CA VAL A 481 -10.18 -26.47 9.85
C VAL A 481 -11.25 -27.18 9.01
N ARG A 482 -10.86 -28.18 8.21
CA ARG A 482 -11.80 -28.90 7.32
C ARG A 482 -12.98 -29.46 8.13
N GLY A 483 -14.19 -29.07 7.75
CA GLY A 483 -15.44 -29.53 8.37
C GLY A 483 -15.96 -28.64 9.51
N GLU A 484 -15.22 -27.62 9.91
CA GLU A 484 -15.65 -26.64 10.90
C GLU A 484 -16.46 -25.52 10.22
N LYS A 485 -17.63 -25.18 10.77
CA LYS A 485 -18.39 -24.01 10.33
C LYS A 485 -17.77 -22.77 10.96
N THR A 486 -17.44 -21.79 10.14
CA THR A 486 -17.00 -20.47 10.61
C THR A 486 -18.10 -19.46 10.32
N GLU A 487 -18.35 -18.55 11.27
CA GLU A 487 -19.20 -17.37 11.08
C GLU A 487 -18.38 -16.18 10.54
N GLU A 488 -17.07 -16.34 10.39
CA GLU A 488 -16.19 -15.30 9.83
C GLU A 488 -16.49 -15.06 8.35
N PRO A 489 -16.63 -13.79 7.93
CA PRO A 489 -16.77 -13.44 6.52
C PRO A 489 -15.60 -13.97 5.68
N ALA A 490 -15.91 -14.37 4.45
CA ALA A 490 -14.91 -14.72 3.46
C ALA A 490 -13.98 -13.52 3.21
N LEU A 491 -12.69 -13.79 3.01
CA LEU A 491 -11.70 -12.79 2.66
C LEU A 491 -12.02 -12.13 1.30
N PHE A 492 -12.54 -12.93 0.37
CA PHE A 492 -13.03 -12.51 -0.94
C PHE A 492 -14.55 -12.67 -0.98
N PRO A 493 -15.34 -11.59 -0.80
CA PRO A 493 -16.79 -11.66 -0.85
C PRO A 493 -17.32 -11.96 -2.27
N ASP A 494 -16.59 -11.52 -3.30
CA ASP A 494 -16.87 -11.79 -4.70
C ASP A 494 -15.58 -12.20 -5.43
N LEU A 495 -15.46 -13.49 -5.77
CA LEU A 495 -14.34 -14.00 -6.54
C LEU A 495 -14.46 -13.63 -8.02
N ASP A 496 -15.66 -13.48 -8.58
CA ASP A 496 -15.82 -13.09 -9.98
C ASP A 496 -15.35 -11.66 -10.21
N ALA A 497 -15.58 -10.75 -9.25
CA ALA A 497 -14.95 -9.43 -9.23
C ALA A 497 -13.42 -9.52 -9.25
N LEU A 498 -12.81 -10.38 -8.40
CA LEU A 498 -11.36 -10.57 -8.39
C LEU A 498 -10.82 -11.00 -9.76
N TYR A 499 -11.38 -12.06 -10.34
CA TYR A 499 -10.86 -12.57 -11.62
C TYR A 499 -11.12 -11.62 -12.80
N ARG A 500 -12.20 -10.84 -12.79
CA ARG A 500 -12.42 -9.78 -13.79
C ARG A 500 -11.29 -8.74 -13.77
N VAL A 501 -10.93 -8.25 -12.59
CA VAL A 501 -9.87 -7.23 -12.47
C VAL A 501 -8.49 -7.82 -12.76
N LEU A 502 -8.28 -9.11 -12.47
CA LEU A 502 -7.06 -9.81 -12.86
C LEU A 502 -6.96 -10.00 -14.38
N SER A 503 -8.07 -10.28 -15.08
CA SER A 503 -8.07 -10.46 -16.54
C SER A 503 -7.99 -9.14 -17.31
N ASP A 504 -8.66 -8.08 -16.83
CA ASP A 504 -8.69 -6.77 -17.51
C ASP A 504 -7.29 -6.14 -17.66
N HIS A 505 -6.31 -6.59 -16.87
CA HIS A 505 -4.94 -6.13 -16.95
C HIS A 505 -4.10 -6.88 -18.00
N ASP A 506 -4.40 -8.16 -18.25
CA ASP A 506 -3.67 -8.98 -19.22
C ASP A 506 -3.96 -8.52 -20.67
N ASP A 507 -5.12 -7.91 -20.95
CA ASP A 507 -5.49 -7.38 -22.27
C ASP A 507 -4.81 -6.03 -22.61
N THR A 508 -4.34 -5.27 -21.61
CA THR A 508 -3.69 -3.97 -21.86
C THR A 508 -2.22 -4.07 -22.28
N ASP A 509 -1.60 -5.25 -22.17
CA ASP A 509 -0.23 -5.48 -22.59
C ASP A 509 -0.09 -5.68 -24.11
N GLU A 510 -1.19 -5.83 -24.87
CA GLU A 510 -1.15 -5.95 -26.34
C GLU A 510 -1.11 -4.60 -27.08
N ASP A 511 -1.64 -3.52 -26.49
CA ASP A 511 -1.82 -2.21 -27.16
C ASP A 511 -0.92 -1.07 -26.59
N SER A 512 -0.02 -1.38 -25.66
CA SER A 512 0.97 -0.43 -25.15
C SER A 512 2.16 -0.30 -26.10
N ASP A 513 2.12 0.71 -26.95
CA ASP A 513 3.20 1.14 -27.86
C ASP A 513 4.36 1.84 -27.08
N TRP A 514 4.82 1.21 -25.99
CA TRP A 514 6.02 1.57 -25.24
C TRP A 514 7.03 0.41 -25.35
N ASP A 515 7.90 0.52 -26.37
CA ASP A 515 9.12 -0.26 -26.65
C ASP A 515 9.37 -1.49 -25.75
N SER A 516 8.48 -2.47 -25.85
CA SER A 516 8.60 -3.76 -25.18
C SER A 516 9.12 -4.75 -26.21
N THR A 517 10.45 -4.90 -26.27
CA THR A 517 11.05 -5.95 -27.10
C THR A 517 10.51 -7.31 -26.65
N PRO A 518 10.34 -8.29 -27.57
CA PRO A 518 9.85 -9.65 -27.25
C PRO A 518 10.61 -10.37 -26.11
N GLU A 519 11.81 -9.90 -25.78
CA GLU A 519 12.67 -10.39 -24.69
C GLU A 519 12.13 -10.05 -23.28
N SER A 520 11.29 -9.03 -23.15
CA SER A 520 10.66 -8.63 -21.88
C SER A 520 9.53 -9.58 -21.47
N ARG A 521 8.67 -10.00 -22.41
CA ARG A 521 7.55 -10.92 -22.18
C ARG A 521 8.02 -12.35 -21.84
N GLN A 522 9.16 -12.78 -22.36
CA GLN A 522 9.75 -14.11 -22.06
C GLN A 522 10.49 -14.17 -20.71
N ARG A 523 10.84 -13.03 -20.11
CA ARG A 523 11.66 -12.97 -18.89
C ARG A 523 10.90 -13.30 -17.60
N TRP A 524 9.58 -13.15 -17.60
CA TRP A 524 8.73 -13.32 -16.41
C TRP A 524 8.14 -14.72 -16.23
N GLN A 525 8.32 -15.63 -17.21
CA GLN A 525 7.83 -17.01 -17.15
C GLN A 525 8.93 -18.07 -17.00
N THR A 526 10.21 -17.68 -16.88
CA THR A 526 11.32 -18.65 -16.83
C THR A 526 12.01 -18.60 -15.47
N PRO A 527 12.26 -19.74 -14.79
CA PRO A 527 13.17 -19.77 -13.64
C PRO A 527 14.53 -19.22 -14.10
N ILE A 528 15.09 -18.28 -13.35
CA ILE A 528 16.41 -17.68 -13.62
C ILE A 528 17.43 -18.82 -13.73
N GLN A 529 17.80 -19.19 -14.97
CA GLN A 529 18.94 -20.06 -15.19
C GLN A 529 20.19 -19.24 -14.84
N SER A 530 20.96 -19.76 -13.89
CA SER A 530 22.27 -19.25 -13.48
C SER A 530 23.12 -18.91 -14.70
N SER A 531 23.34 -17.61 -14.96
CA SER A 531 24.25 -17.18 -16.00
C SER A 531 25.70 -17.40 -15.54
N ARG A 532 26.26 -18.57 -15.86
CA ARG A 532 27.71 -18.72 -16.05
C ARG A 532 28.09 -17.85 -17.25
N ARG A 533 28.71 -16.69 -17.01
CA ARG A 533 29.63 -16.09 -17.99
C ARG A 533 30.99 -15.98 -17.35
N ALA A 534 31.83 -16.94 -17.70
CA ALA A 534 33.27 -16.87 -17.53
C ALA A 534 33.80 -15.65 -18.30
N ALA A 535 34.67 -14.90 -17.64
CA ALA A 535 35.46 -13.85 -18.25
C ALA A 535 36.49 -14.48 -19.20
N GLU A 536 36.28 -14.34 -20.50
CA GLU A 536 37.34 -14.47 -21.50
C GLU A 536 37.50 -13.10 -22.18
N ALA A 537 38.51 -12.35 -21.73
CA ALA A 537 39.06 -11.23 -22.47
C ALA A 537 40.58 -11.24 -22.27
N SER A 538 41.26 -11.68 -23.32
CA SER A 538 42.70 -11.78 -23.50
C SER A 538 43.40 -10.43 -23.33
N ILE A 539 44.51 -10.40 -22.57
CA ILE A 539 45.48 -9.30 -22.54
C ILE A 539 46.84 -9.87 -22.95
N PRO A 540 47.60 -9.21 -23.85
CA PRO A 540 48.83 -9.78 -24.41
C PRO A 540 50.05 -9.60 -23.49
N TYR A 541 50.97 -10.55 -23.65
CA TYR A 541 52.31 -10.64 -23.07
C TYR A 541 53.18 -9.38 -23.32
N SER A 542 53.89 -8.90 -22.30
CA SER A 542 55.25 -8.36 -22.46
C SER A 542 56.10 -8.58 -21.20
N GLN A 543 57.38 -8.86 -21.43
CA GLN A 543 58.38 -9.45 -20.54
C GLN A 543 59.01 -8.50 -19.50
N ASP A 544 59.66 -9.14 -18.53
CA ASP A 544 60.80 -8.74 -17.69
C ASP A 544 60.62 -7.69 -16.57
N ALA A 545 60.73 -8.16 -15.32
CA ALA A 545 61.83 -7.78 -14.42
C ALA A 545 61.74 -8.51 -13.06
N THR A 546 62.80 -9.26 -12.76
CA THR A 546 63.16 -9.88 -11.48
C THR A 546 63.50 -8.82 -10.42
N VAL A 547 62.93 -8.90 -9.21
CA VAL A 547 63.53 -8.32 -7.99
C VAL A 547 63.26 -9.23 -6.78
N THR A 548 64.31 -9.44 -6.01
CA THR A 548 64.58 -10.43 -4.96
C THR A 548 63.95 -10.10 -3.60
N LEU A 549 63.71 -11.15 -2.82
CA LEU A 549 63.30 -11.19 -1.41
C LEU A 549 64.34 -10.52 -0.47
N LEU A 550 63.84 -9.86 0.58
CA LEU A 550 64.56 -9.68 1.84
C LEU A 550 63.59 -10.00 2.99
N ASP A 551 63.88 -11.09 3.70
CA ASP A 551 63.43 -11.38 5.05
C ASP A 551 64.06 -10.38 6.03
N GLU A 552 63.33 -10.00 7.09
CA GLU A 552 63.94 -9.82 8.40
C GLU A 552 62.89 -9.93 9.53
N GLU A 553 63.28 -10.70 10.55
CA GLU A 553 62.57 -11.11 11.76
C GLU A 553 62.64 -10.04 12.88
N GLY A 554 61.77 -10.19 13.88
CA GLY A 554 61.88 -9.64 15.26
C GLY A 554 61.35 -8.22 15.45
N ASP A 555 60.57 -7.87 16.49
CA ASP A 555 60.27 -8.46 17.80
C ASP A 555 58.78 -8.18 18.14
#